data_AF-A0A973IS64-F1
#
_entry.id   AF-A0A973IS64-F1
#
_cell.length_a   1.000
_cell.length_b   1.000
_cell.length_c   1.000
_cell.angle_alpha   90.00
_cell.angle_beta   90.00
_cell.angle_gamma   90.00
#
_symmetry.space_group_name_H-M   'P 1'
#
loop_
_entity.id
_entity.type
_entity.pdbx_description
1 polymer ?
#
loop_
_entity_poly.entity_id
_entity_poly.type
_entity_poly.pdbx_seq_one_letter_code
_entity_poly.pdbx_strand_id
1 'polypeptide(L)'
;PPHRNPIPLNEPLTKIGYPYAVVDPKKVVAVLETDEPDRVPKFSQADARSRKIAEHVVRFLLDEMLAGRIPDEFLPLQSGVGNVGNGVMAALGENPYIPPFKMYTEVFQDSLVDLMEHGKLQSASTTSLTVTPEVLQRIYSNMDFFVPRIVLRPQELSNHPGAVRRLGVIALNTALEADIYGNINSSHVFGTDIMNGIGGSAEFTRNSYLSIFMCPSIAKGGRISSIVPMCPHIDNNEHSVQVIVTDQGLADLRGLGPMQRARTIIERCAHPAYRDYLYRYIDKSRVGHIRHNLAECFELHCNLMEHGAMLPGLDLSEHEHD
;
A
#
# COMPACT_ATOMS: atom_id res chain seq x y z
N PRO A 1 -14.56 -17.58 20.16
CA PRO A 1 -15.89 -17.24 20.71
C PRO A 1 -16.55 -18.54 21.20
N PRO A 2 -17.35 -18.52 22.28
CA PRO A 2 -17.46 -17.43 23.24
C PRO A 2 -16.21 -17.30 24.15
N HIS A 3 -15.26 -18.23 24.08
CA HIS A 3 -14.09 -18.29 24.97
C HIS A 3 -12.74 -18.02 24.26
N ARG A 4 -12.72 -17.16 23.24
CA ARG A 4 -11.43 -16.81 22.59
C ARG A 4 -10.69 -15.81 23.46
N ASN A 5 -9.49 -16.17 23.91
CA ASN A 5 -8.62 -15.28 24.68
C ASN A 5 -8.05 -14.16 23.81
N PRO A 6 -7.69 -13.00 24.41
CA PRO A 6 -6.93 -11.97 23.71
C PRO A 6 -5.60 -12.54 23.17
N ILE A 7 -5.19 -12.07 21.99
CA ILE A 7 -3.87 -12.37 21.43
C ILE A 7 -2.83 -11.50 22.16
N PRO A 8 -1.87 -12.08 22.92
CA PRO A 8 -0.93 -11.35 23.76
C PRO A 8 0.28 -10.84 22.95
N LEU A 9 0.00 -10.09 21.89
CA LEU A 9 1.00 -9.48 21.02
C LEU A 9 1.07 -7.98 21.30
N ASN A 10 2.15 -7.55 21.95
CA ASN A 10 2.37 -6.15 22.35
C ASN A 10 3.55 -5.50 21.60
N GLU A 11 4.44 -6.32 21.02
CA GLU A 11 5.56 -5.87 20.20
C GLU A 11 5.64 -6.72 18.93
N PRO A 12 6.18 -6.20 17.81
CA PRO A 12 6.27 -6.95 16.57
C PRO A 12 6.97 -8.31 16.70
N LEU A 13 8.02 -8.43 17.54
CA LEU A 13 8.78 -9.68 17.72
C LEU A 13 8.24 -10.63 18.80
N THR A 14 7.15 -10.31 19.51
CA THR A 14 6.66 -11.18 20.59
C THR A 14 6.30 -12.58 20.06
N LYS A 15 7.02 -13.63 20.46
CA LYS A 15 6.71 -15.02 20.09
C LYS A 15 5.64 -15.57 21.04
N ILE A 16 4.51 -16.02 20.47
CA ILE A 16 3.32 -16.45 21.25
C ILE A 16 2.89 -17.89 20.94
N GLY A 17 3.77 -18.68 20.30
CA GLY A 17 3.49 -20.04 19.86
C GLY A 17 4.77 -20.87 19.71
N TYR A 18 4.67 -21.96 18.96
CA TYR A 18 5.77 -22.89 18.71
C TYR A 18 6.48 -22.60 17.38
N PRO A 19 7.77 -22.97 17.22
CA PRO A 19 8.50 -22.83 15.96
C PRO A 19 8.15 -23.92 14.93
N TYR A 20 7.03 -24.62 15.11
CA TYR A 20 6.55 -25.69 14.23
C TYR A 20 5.01 -25.80 14.31
N ALA A 21 4.40 -26.38 13.28
CA ALA A 21 2.99 -26.75 13.31
C ALA A 21 2.82 -28.13 13.98
N VAL A 22 1.75 -28.31 14.76
CA VAL A 22 1.45 -29.57 15.45
C VAL A 22 0.41 -30.35 14.63
N VAL A 23 0.73 -31.61 14.31
CA VAL A 23 -0.17 -32.54 13.60
C VAL A 23 -0.13 -33.91 14.29
N ASP A 24 -1.24 -34.64 14.26
CA ASP A 24 -1.26 -36.06 14.63
C ASP A 24 -0.51 -36.87 13.57
N PRO A 25 0.60 -37.57 13.92
CA PRO A 25 1.38 -38.34 12.95
C PRO A 25 0.56 -39.38 12.17
N LYS A 26 -0.54 -39.90 12.74
CA LYS A 26 -1.42 -40.85 12.05
C LYS A 26 -2.15 -40.24 10.85
N LYS A 27 -2.23 -38.91 10.76
CA LYS A 27 -2.82 -38.20 9.63
C LYS A 27 -1.81 -37.97 8.49
N VAL A 28 -0.52 -38.24 8.71
CA VAL A 28 0.51 -38.09 7.69
C VAL A 28 0.49 -39.35 6.81
N VAL A 29 -0.08 -39.22 5.60
CA VAL A 29 -0.21 -40.34 4.66
C VAL A 29 1.05 -40.58 3.82
N ALA A 30 1.89 -39.57 3.66
CA ALA A 30 3.15 -39.63 2.93
C ALA A 30 4.07 -38.46 3.31
N VAL A 31 5.38 -38.64 3.11
CA VAL A 31 6.40 -37.58 3.13
C VAL A 31 7.11 -37.64 1.78
N LEU A 32 7.11 -36.53 1.04
CA LEU A 32 7.75 -36.42 -0.27
C LEU A 32 8.99 -35.53 -0.13
N GLU A 33 10.16 -36.09 -0.42
CA GLU A 33 11.41 -35.34 -0.45
C GLU A 33 11.49 -34.53 -1.75
N THR A 34 11.83 -33.24 -1.63
CA THR A 34 11.95 -32.30 -2.75
C THR A 34 13.17 -31.42 -2.55
N ASP A 35 13.76 -30.97 -3.66
CA ASP A 35 14.84 -29.98 -3.70
C ASP A 35 14.49 -28.95 -4.77
N GLU A 36 13.38 -28.25 -4.55
CA GLU A 36 12.86 -27.24 -5.47
C GLU A 36 12.93 -25.85 -4.80
N PRO A 37 13.68 -24.89 -5.37
CA PRO A 37 13.74 -23.55 -4.82
C PRO A 37 12.46 -22.75 -5.12
N ASP A 38 12.13 -21.84 -4.22
CA ASP A 38 11.08 -20.84 -4.46
C ASP A 38 11.40 -20.00 -5.71
N ARG A 39 10.36 -19.72 -6.50
CA ARG A 39 10.48 -18.92 -7.73
C ARG A 39 9.88 -17.54 -7.51
N VAL A 40 10.73 -16.59 -7.13
CA VAL A 40 10.34 -15.18 -7.00
C VAL A 40 10.93 -14.39 -8.17
N PRO A 41 10.11 -13.71 -8.99
CA PRO A 41 10.60 -12.88 -10.08
C PRO A 41 11.37 -11.68 -9.54
N LYS A 42 12.32 -11.17 -10.32
CA LYS A 42 13.05 -9.95 -9.96
C LYS A 42 12.10 -8.77 -9.87
N PHE A 43 12.21 -8.01 -8.79
CA PHE A 43 11.51 -6.75 -8.64
C PHE A 43 12.10 -5.70 -9.60
N SER A 44 11.25 -4.85 -10.15
CA SER A 44 11.74 -3.74 -10.99
C SER A 44 12.34 -2.66 -10.11
N GLN A 45 13.32 -1.93 -10.63
CA GLN A 45 13.84 -0.74 -9.96
C GLN A 45 12.79 0.37 -9.90
N ALA A 46 12.87 1.20 -8.86
CA ALA A 46 12.00 2.36 -8.72
C ALA A 46 12.22 3.35 -9.88
N ASP A 47 11.14 3.69 -10.59
CA ASP A 47 11.18 4.70 -11.66
C ASP A 47 11.12 6.13 -11.08
N ALA A 48 11.20 7.14 -11.95
CA ALA A 48 11.17 8.55 -11.54
C ALA A 48 9.88 8.92 -10.78
N ARG A 49 8.72 8.36 -11.16
CA ARG A 49 7.44 8.62 -10.50
C ARG A 49 7.39 7.98 -9.11
N SER A 50 7.88 6.75 -8.99
CA SER A 50 7.99 6.04 -7.71
C SER A 50 8.88 6.80 -6.73
N ARG A 51 9.95 7.45 -7.22
CA ARG A 51 10.80 8.34 -6.41
C ARG A 51 10.06 9.60 -5.94
N LYS A 52 9.33 10.30 -6.81
CA LYS A 52 8.49 11.44 -6.40
C LYS A 52 7.45 11.05 -5.34
N ILE A 53 6.77 9.91 -5.53
CA ILE A 53 5.84 9.36 -4.53
C ILE A 53 6.55 9.13 -3.20
N ALA A 54 7.71 8.49 -3.23
CA ALA A 54 8.51 8.23 -2.04
C ALA A 54 8.91 9.53 -1.32
N GLU A 55 9.35 10.56 -2.05
CA GLU A 55 9.68 11.88 -1.50
C GLU A 55 8.50 12.50 -0.76
N HIS A 56 7.30 12.47 -1.34
CA HIS A 56 6.09 12.97 -0.70
C HIS A 56 5.74 12.19 0.58
N VAL A 57 5.84 10.86 0.54
CA VAL A 57 5.59 10.01 1.73
C VAL A 57 6.59 10.30 2.83
N VAL A 58 7.89 10.31 2.53
CA VAL A 58 8.95 10.57 3.52
C VAL A 58 8.78 11.96 4.13
N ARG A 59 8.54 12.97 3.30
CA ARG A 59 8.33 14.34 3.78
C ARG A 59 7.14 14.42 4.74
N PHE A 60 6.01 13.81 4.36
CA PHE A 60 4.82 13.81 5.19
C PHE A 60 5.03 13.10 6.52
N LEU A 61 5.67 11.94 6.54
CA LEU A 61 5.97 11.22 7.79
C LEU A 61 6.88 12.02 8.71
N LEU A 62 7.89 12.71 8.17
CA LEU A 62 8.73 13.62 8.94
C LEU A 62 7.93 14.82 9.49
N ASP A 63 7.04 15.41 8.69
CA ASP A 63 6.18 16.51 9.13
C ASP A 63 5.20 16.06 10.23
N GLU A 64 4.68 14.83 10.17
CA GLU A 64 3.86 14.23 11.23
C GLU A 64 4.64 13.99 12.54
N MET A 65 5.90 13.57 12.44
CA MET A 65 6.80 13.44 13.59
C MET A 65 7.11 14.81 14.21
N LEU A 66 7.49 15.79 13.38
CA LEU A 66 7.79 17.16 13.84
C LEU A 66 6.58 17.82 14.51
N ALA A 67 5.37 17.48 14.07
CA ALA A 67 4.14 17.98 14.66
C ALA A 67 3.68 17.17 15.90
N GLY A 68 4.46 16.17 16.35
CA GLY A 68 4.16 15.35 17.52
C GLY A 68 2.97 14.39 17.33
N ARG A 69 2.57 14.11 16.08
CA ARG A 69 1.49 13.16 15.78
C ARG A 69 2.02 11.74 15.62
N ILE A 70 3.24 11.59 15.11
CA ILE A 70 3.97 10.31 15.17
C ILE A 70 5.02 10.43 16.29
N PRO A 71 5.17 9.43 17.17
CA PRO A 71 6.17 9.47 18.24
C PRO A 71 7.60 9.48 17.69
N ASP A 72 8.54 9.99 18.48
CA ASP A 72 9.96 10.13 18.11
C ASP A 72 10.63 8.77 17.84
N GLU A 73 10.22 7.72 18.55
CA GLU A 73 10.64 6.33 18.32
C GLU A 73 10.01 5.69 17.07
N PHE A 74 9.12 6.42 16.40
CA PHE A 74 8.36 5.99 15.23
C PHE A 74 7.41 4.82 15.49
N LEU A 75 6.67 4.41 14.45
CA LEU A 75 5.67 3.34 14.53
C LEU A 75 6.05 2.18 13.61
N PRO A 76 5.57 0.95 13.90
CA PRO A 76 5.78 -0.17 13.00
C PRO A 76 5.20 0.10 11.61
N LEU A 77 5.96 -0.22 10.56
CA LEU A 77 5.50 -0.09 9.18
C LEU A 77 4.93 -1.40 8.63
N GLN A 78 3.93 -1.26 7.78
CA GLN A 78 3.52 -2.26 6.82
C GLN A 78 3.69 -1.68 5.41
N SER A 79 4.25 -2.47 4.49
CA SER A 79 4.31 -2.12 3.07
C SER A 79 3.74 -3.25 2.23
N GLY A 80 2.88 -2.88 1.29
CA GLY A 80 2.40 -3.81 0.27
C GLY A 80 3.48 -4.17 -0.74
N VAL A 81 3.20 -5.17 -1.56
CA VAL A 81 4.08 -5.62 -2.65
C VAL A 81 3.95 -4.67 -3.84
N GLY A 82 5.09 -4.31 -4.44
CA GLY A 82 5.12 -3.59 -5.72
C GLY A 82 6.26 -2.57 -5.82
N ASN A 83 6.50 -2.05 -7.01
CA ASN A 83 7.60 -1.12 -7.28
C ASN A 83 7.48 0.17 -6.47
N VAL A 84 6.25 0.68 -6.29
CA VAL A 84 6.00 1.91 -5.50
C VAL A 84 6.32 1.69 -4.03
N GLY A 85 5.79 0.62 -3.42
CA GLY A 85 6.08 0.26 -2.03
C GLY A 85 7.58 0.05 -1.79
N ASN A 86 8.25 -0.69 -2.67
CA ASN A 86 9.70 -0.89 -2.62
C ASN A 86 10.48 0.43 -2.70
N GLY A 87 10.09 1.33 -3.61
CA GLY A 87 10.72 2.65 -3.74
C GLY A 87 10.55 3.51 -2.48
N VAL A 88 9.37 3.49 -1.87
CA VAL A 88 9.10 4.19 -0.61
C VAL A 88 9.93 3.63 0.54
N MET A 89 10.02 2.30 0.66
CA MET A 89 10.84 1.65 1.69
C MET A 89 12.33 1.97 1.52
N ALA A 90 12.83 2.02 0.28
CA ALA A 90 14.21 2.43 0.00
C ALA A 90 14.47 3.88 0.43
N ALA A 91 13.58 4.82 0.07
CA ALA A 91 13.72 6.23 0.43
C ALA A 91 13.64 6.47 1.96
N LEU A 92 12.74 5.76 2.65
CA LEU A 92 12.71 5.76 4.12
C LEU A 92 14.02 5.24 4.70
N GLY A 93 14.60 4.24 4.04
CA GLY A 93 15.88 3.65 4.36
C GLY A 93 17.04 4.63 4.37
N GLU A 94 17.15 5.36 3.27
CA GLU A 94 18.23 6.30 2.98
C GLU A 94 18.08 7.62 3.74
N ASN A 95 16.87 8.00 4.15
CA ASN A 95 16.65 9.27 4.82
C ASN A 95 17.18 9.25 6.26
N PRO A 96 18.17 10.10 6.62
CA PRO A 96 18.82 10.06 7.94
C PRO A 96 17.93 10.56 9.09
N TYR A 97 16.85 11.29 8.78
CA TYR A 97 15.92 11.83 9.79
C TYR A 97 14.82 10.84 10.16
N ILE A 98 14.60 9.81 9.35
CA ILE A 98 13.75 8.68 9.73
C ILE A 98 14.54 7.82 10.73
N PRO A 99 14.06 7.56 11.95
CA PRO A 99 14.76 6.72 12.90
C PRO A 99 14.73 5.25 12.43
N PRO A 100 15.59 4.38 12.99
CA PRO A 100 15.45 2.94 12.80
C PRO A 100 14.06 2.48 13.23
N PHE A 101 13.43 1.61 12.45
CA PHE A 101 12.04 1.22 12.65
C PHE A 101 11.85 -0.30 12.66
N LYS A 102 10.67 -0.72 13.10
CA LYS A 102 10.22 -2.12 13.06
C LYS A 102 9.19 -2.28 11.96
N MET A 103 9.00 -3.50 11.47
CA MET A 103 7.92 -3.82 10.55
C MET A 103 6.96 -4.85 11.15
N TYR A 104 5.69 -4.63 10.86
CA TYR A 104 4.59 -5.57 11.10
C TYR A 104 3.77 -5.64 9.81
N THR A 105 4.19 -6.55 8.92
CA THR A 105 3.75 -6.61 7.52
C THR A 105 3.22 -8.01 7.19
N GLU A 106 2.64 -8.18 6.01
CA GLU A 106 2.23 -9.50 5.51
C GLU A 106 3.40 -10.23 4.82
N VAL A 107 4.17 -9.50 4.03
CA VAL A 107 5.23 -10.05 3.17
C VAL A 107 6.55 -9.32 3.42
N PHE A 108 7.63 -10.09 3.46
CA PHE A 108 9.00 -9.59 3.57
C PHE A 108 9.74 -9.74 2.25
N GLN A 109 10.26 -8.65 1.70
CA GLN A 109 10.81 -8.58 0.34
C GLN A 109 12.30 -8.22 0.33
N ASP A 110 12.95 -8.31 -0.83
CA ASP A 110 14.39 -8.06 -1.02
C ASP A 110 14.89 -6.77 -0.36
N SER A 111 14.16 -5.67 -0.57
CA SER A 111 14.51 -4.34 -0.05
C SER A 111 14.65 -4.34 1.48
N LEU A 112 13.91 -5.19 2.19
CA LEU A 112 13.93 -5.26 3.65
C LEU A 112 15.19 -5.95 4.18
N VAL A 113 15.82 -6.84 3.40
CA VAL A 113 17.11 -7.44 3.76
C VAL A 113 18.18 -6.37 3.84
N ASP A 114 18.29 -5.54 2.80
CA ASP A 114 19.29 -4.49 2.75
C ASP A 114 19.05 -3.46 3.86
N LEU A 115 17.80 -3.07 4.13
CA LEU A 115 17.47 -2.17 5.24
C LEU A 115 17.87 -2.76 6.61
N MET A 116 17.72 -4.07 6.78
CA MET A 116 18.04 -4.75 8.04
C MET A 116 19.56 -4.84 8.24
N GLU A 117 20.30 -5.18 7.20
CA GLU A 117 21.78 -5.23 7.24
C GLU A 117 22.39 -3.86 7.53
N HIS A 118 21.81 -2.78 7.00
CA HIS A 118 22.23 -1.41 7.32
C HIS A 118 21.72 -0.90 8.69
N GLY A 119 21.02 -1.73 9.46
CA GLY A 119 20.54 -1.39 10.80
C GLY A 119 19.33 -0.44 10.84
N LYS A 120 18.78 -0.11 9.68
CA LYS A 120 17.62 0.78 9.56
C LYS A 120 16.31 0.06 9.88
N LEU A 121 16.17 -1.18 9.43
CA LEU A 121 15.11 -2.09 9.86
C LEU A 121 15.61 -2.92 11.04
N GLN A 122 15.08 -2.66 12.23
CA GLN A 122 15.51 -3.36 13.45
C GLN A 122 14.97 -4.79 13.51
N SER A 123 13.73 -4.98 13.05
CA SER A 123 13.04 -6.27 13.11
C SER A 123 11.82 -6.30 12.21
N ALA A 124 11.43 -7.49 11.76
CA ALA A 124 10.21 -7.69 10.98
C ALA A 124 9.36 -8.85 11.50
N SER A 125 8.06 -8.59 11.65
CA SER A 125 7.03 -9.61 11.79
C SER A 125 6.29 -9.71 10.46
N THR A 126 6.24 -10.92 9.90
CA THR A 126 5.71 -11.17 8.55
C THR A 126 5.03 -12.55 8.48
N THR A 127 4.29 -12.84 7.42
CA THR A 127 3.79 -14.20 7.16
C THR A 127 4.72 -14.98 6.26
N SER A 128 5.24 -14.33 5.22
CA SER A 128 6.09 -14.97 4.22
C SER A 128 7.35 -14.14 3.97
N LEU A 129 8.36 -14.85 3.45
CA LEU A 129 9.49 -14.25 2.77
C LEU A 129 9.23 -14.39 1.26
N THR A 130 9.07 -13.28 0.55
CA THR A 130 8.98 -13.24 -0.91
C THR A 130 10.23 -12.55 -1.42
N VAL A 131 11.32 -13.30 -1.38
CA VAL A 131 12.66 -12.83 -1.73
C VAL A 131 13.21 -13.59 -2.92
N THR A 132 14.03 -12.95 -3.73
CA THR A 132 14.70 -13.59 -4.86
C THR A 132 15.65 -14.69 -4.39
N PRO A 133 15.94 -15.72 -5.21
CA PRO A 133 16.83 -16.81 -4.82
C PRO A 133 18.20 -16.33 -4.31
N GLU A 134 18.76 -15.28 -4.92
CA GLU A 134 20.02 -14.69 -4.52
C GLU A 134 19.96 -14.08 -3.12
N VAL A 135 18.87 -13.37 -2.80
CA VAL A 135 18.65 -12.78 -1.47
C VAL A 135 18.35 -13.85 -0.43
N LEU A 136 17.58 -14.89 -0.80
CA LEU A 136 17.32 -16.03 0.08
C LEU A 136 18.62 -16.73 0.50
N GLN A 137 19.55 -16.93 -0.44
CA GLN A 137 20.86 -17.49 -0.13
C GLN A 137 21.70 -16.60 0.80
N ARG A 138 21.59 -15.25 0.68
CA ARG A 138 22.21 -14.33 1.65
C ARG A 138 21.63 -14.52 3.06
N ILE A 139 20.31 -14.70 3.17
CA ILE A 139 19.65 -14.98 4.46
C ILE A 139 20.16 -16.31 5.04
N TYR A 140 20.19 -17.37 4.25
CA TYR A 140 20.67 -18.69 4.68
C TYR A 140 22.15 -18.69 5.10
N SER A 141 22.98 -17.92 4.40
CA SER A 141 24.41 -17.81 4.72
C SER A 141 24.67 -17.04 6.01
N ASN A 142 23.70 -16.26 6.50
CA ASN A 142 23.81 -15.38 7.67
C ASN A 142 22.64 -15.56 8.66
N MET A 143 22.17 -16.80 8.88
CA MET A 143 20.99 -17.06 9.71
C MET A 143 21.10 -16.51 11.14
N ASP A 144 22.28 -16.52 11.76
CA ASP A 144 22.49 -15.97 13.11
C ASP A 144 22.15 -14.47 13.20
N PHE A 145 22.30 -13.74 12.09
CA PHE A 145 21.90 -12.35 11.99
C PHE A 145 20.37 -12.21 11.81
N PHE A 146 19.77 -12.97 10.91
CA PHE A 146 18.35 -12.79 10.53
C PHE A 146 17.35 -13.44 11.49
N VAL A 147 17.62 -14.64 12.00
CA VAL A 147 16.72 -15.42 12.88
C VAL A 147 16.25 -14.65 14.12
N PRO A 148 17.09 -13.90 14.86
CA PRO A 148 16.61 -13.13 16.01
C PRO A 148 15.80 -11.87 15.62
N ARG A 149 15.86 -11.44 14.34
CA ARG A 149 15.25 -10.20 13.84
C ARG A 149 13.97 -10.41 13.03
N ILE A 150 13.66 -11.65 12.64
CA ILE A 150 12.49 -11.98 11.82
C ILE A 150 11.60 -12.99 12.56
N VAL A 151 10.29 -12.72 12.58
CA VAL A 151 9.28 -13.68 13.04
C VAL A 151 8.26 -13.92 11.94
N LEU A 152 8.15 -15.18 11.51
CA LEU A 152 7.08 -15.65 10.63
C LEU A 152 5.85 -16.04 11.46
N ARG A 153 4.67 -15.59 11.02
CA ARG A 153 3.38 -15.84 11.69
C ARG A 153 2.34 -16.29 10.67
N PRO A 154 1.35 -17.10 11.09
CA PRO A 154 0.14 -17.29 10.29
C PRO A 154 -0.48 -15.94 9.90
N GLN A 155 -1.05 -15.84 8.69
CA GLN A 155 -1.68 -14.60 8.21
C GLN A 155 -2.82 -14.11 9.13
N GLU A 156 -3.49 -15.02 9.84
CA GLU A 156 -4.49 -14.66 10.86
C GLU A 156 -3.90 -13.77 11.95
N LEU A 157 -2.61 -13.94 12.27
CA LEU A 157 -1.91 -13.14 13.27
C LEU A 157 -1.27 -11.90 12.65
N SER A 158 -0.47 -12.02 11.58
CA SER A 158 0.22 -10.87 10.96
C SER A 158 -0.76 -9.79 10.49
N ASN A 159 -1.97 -10.17 10.09
CA ASN A 159 -2.98 -9.25 9.59
C ASN A 159 -4.10 -9.03 10.62
N HIS A 160 -3.93 -9.49 11.86
CA HIS A 160 -5.00 -9.45 12.86
C HIS A 160 -5.38 -7.98 13.17
N PRO A 161 -6.64 -7.56 12.99
CA PRO A 161 -7.09 -6.19 13.24
C PRO A 161 -6.68 -5.63 14.60
N GLY A 162 -6.88 -6.43 15.65
CA GLY A 162 -6.53 -6.04 17.02
C GLY A 162 -5.03 -5.91 17.26
N ALA A 163 -4.20 -6.61 16.49
CA ALA A 163 -2.74 -6.47 16.57
C ALA A 163 -2.28 -5.22 15.81
N VAL A 164 -2.73 -5.07 14.55
CA VAL A 164 -2.46 -3.89 13.71
C VAL A 164 -2.80 -2.59 14.46
N ARG A 165 -4.00 -2.53 15.05
CA ARG A 165 -4.44 -1.36 15.82
C ARG A 165 -3.67 -1.14 17.10
N ARG A 166 -3.35 -2.20 17.84
CA ARG A 166 -2.63 -2.10 19.12
C ARG A 166 -1.20 -1.62 18.91
N LEU A 167 -0.55 -2.10 17.86
CA LEU A 167 0.81 -1.72 17.51
C LEU A 167 0.88 -0.33 16.85
N GLY A 168 -0.25 0.26 16.47
CA GLY A 168 -0.29 1.55 15.79
C GLY A 168 0.40 1.51 14.42
N VAL A 169 0.20 0.45 13.64
CA VAL A 169 0.90 0.26 12.37
C VAL A 169 0.61 1.41 11.40
N ILE A 170 1.62 1.91 10.69
CA ILE A 170 1.44 2.78 9.52
C ILE A 170 1.39 1.87 8.28
N ALA A 171 0.27 1.91 7.56
CA ALA A 171 0.01 1.05 6.41
C ALA A 171 0.28 1.79 5.10
N LEU A 172 1.20 1.23 4.29
CA LEU A 172 1.57 1.74 2.97
C LEU A 172 1.09 0.76 1.90
N ASN A 173 -0.02 1.09 1.22
CA ASN A 173 -0.63 0.23 0.21
C ASN A 173 -0.59 0.87 -1.19
N THR A 174 -0.60 0.03 -2.22
CA THR A 174 -0.69 0.50 -3.61
C THR A 174 -2.15 0.47 -4.07
N ALA A 175 -2.60 1.51 -4.78
CA ALA A 175 -3.90 1.55 -5.42
C ALA A 175 -3.77 1.24 -6.93
N LEU A 176 -4.79 0.62 -7.53
CA LEU A 176 -4.97 0.65 -8.99
C LEU A 176 -5.49 2.03 -9.41
N GLU A 177 -6.52 2.50 -8.71
CA GLU A 177 -7.13 3.81 -8.89
C GLU A 177 -7.83 4.24 -7.59
N ALA A 178 -7.99 5.54 -7.44
CA ALA A 178 -8.73 6.19 -6.38
C ALA A 178 -9.80 7.09 -6.99
N ASP A 179 -10.95 7.21 -6.35
CA ASP A 179 -11.91 8.23 -6.74
C ASP A 179 -11.68 9.55 -6.01
N ILE A 180 -12.30 10.61 -6.51
CA ILE A 180 -12.23 11.95 -5.92
C ILE A 180 -12.79 11.99 -4.49
N TYR A 181 -13.53 11.00 -4.02
CA TYR A 181 -14.01 10.96 -2.63
C TYR A 181 -13.08 10.19 -1.70
N GLY A 182 -12.04 9.57 -2.25
CA GLY A 182 -11.03 8.82 -1.52
C GLY A 182 -11.45 7.38 -1.25
N ASN A 183 -12.34 6.81 -2.07
CA ASN A 183 -12.45 5.36 -2.15
C ASN A 183 -11.33 4.82 -3.06
N ILE A 184 -10.91 3.58 -2.80
CA ILE A 184 -9.80 2.93 -3.49
C ILE A 184 -10.26 1.61 -4.11
N ASN A 185 -9.83 1.43 -5.36
CA ASN A 185 -9.79 0.15 -6.05
C ASN A 185 -8.34 -0.37 -6.06
N SER A 186 -8.16 -1.60 -5.61
CA SER A 186 -6.87 -2.30 -5.55
C SER A 186 -6.89 -3.64 -6.31
N SER A 187 -8.05 -4.07 -6.82
CA SER A 187 -8.24 -5.44 -7.28
C SER A 187 -8.79 -5.57 -8.71
N HIS A 188 -9.75 -4.74 -9.16
CA HIS A 188 -10.48 -4.99 -10.41
C HIS A 188 -10.26 -3.91 -11.47
N VAL A 189 -9.60 -4.24 -12.58
CA VAL A 189 -9.56 -3.36 -13.76
C VAL A 189 -10.95 -3.36 -14.42
N PHE A 190 -11.43 -2.18 -14.85
CA PHE A 190 -12.80 -1.97 -15.34
C PHE A 190 -13.94 -2.37 -14.38
N GLY A 191 -13.61 -2.67 -13.12
CA GLY A 191 -14.56 -3.22 -12.14
C GLY A 191 -14.89 -4.71 -12.33
N THR A 192 -14.27 -5.40 -13.29
CA THR A 192 -14.57 -6.80 -13.61
C THR A 192 -13.35 -7.71 -13.58
N ASP A 193 -12.20 -7.22 -14.05
CA ASP A 193 -11.04 -8.07 -14.31
C ASP A 193 -10.10 -8.04 -13.12
N ILE A 194 -10.00 -9.17 -12.42
CA ILE A 194 -9.13 -9.28 -11.25
C ILE A 194 -7.65 -9.18 -11.65
N MET A 195 -6.91 -8.34 -10.94
CA MET A 195 -5.45 -8.23 -11.05
C MET A 195 -4.77 -9.29 -10.19
N ASN A 196 -4.88 -9.14 -8.87
CA ASN A 196 -4.34 -10.08 -7.88
C ASN A 196 -5.41 -10.45 -6.85
N GLY A 197 -6.01 -9.43 -6.22
CA GLY A 197 -6.98 -9.55 -5.14
C GLY A 197 -6.73 -8.50 -4.06
N ILE A 198 -7.65 -8.38 -3.10
CA ILE A 198 -7.57 -7.37 -2.02
C ILE A 198 -6.38 -7.59 -1.07
N GLY A 199 -5.95 -8.85 -0.90
CA GLY A 199 -4.88 -9.24 0.03
C GLY A 199 -5.14 -8.77 1.46
N GLY A 200 -4.07 -8.49 2.21
CA GLY A 200 -4.17 -7.85 3.54
C GLY A 200 -4.45 -6.36 3.53
N SER A 201 -4.57 -5.71 2.36
CA SER A 201 -4.67 -4.24 2.28
C SER A 201 -5.83 -3.68 3.11
N ALA A 202 -6.98 -4.35 3.11
CA ALA A 202 -8.15 -3.93 3.88
C ALA A 202 -7.95 -4.07 5.40
N GLU A 203 -7.31 -5.16 5.84
CA GLU A 203 -7.05 -5.40 7.27
C GLU A 203 -6.11 -4.33 7.84
N PHE A 204 -5.05 -4.00 7.11
CA PHE A 204 -4.12 -2.94 7.50
C PHE A 204 -4.76 -1.55 7.36
N THR A 205 -5.43 -1.25 6.25
CA THR A 205 -6.05 0.06 6.01
C THR A 205 -7.08 0.41 7.09
N ARG A 206 -7.97 -0.53 7.43
CA ARG A 206 -9.04 -0.26 8.40
C ARG A 206 -8.53 -0.07 9.83
N ASN A 207 -7.41 -0.68 10.19
CA ASN A 207 -6.98 -0.81 11.59
C ASN A 207 -5.66 -0.09 11.90
N SER A 208 -4.98 0.47 10.89
CA SER A 208 -3.74 1.21 11.05
C SER A 208 -3.92 2.51 11.83
N TYR A 209 -2.81 3.00 12.39
CA TYR A 209 -2.70 4.36 12.90
C TYR A 209 -2.84 5.38 11.77
N LEU A 210 -2.15 5.09 10.65
CA LEU A 210 -2.17 5.89 9.44
C LEU A 210 -2.30 4.99 8.21
N SER A 211 -3.33 5.20 7.39
CA SER A 211 -3.56 4.48 6.15
C SER A 211 -3.22 5.34 4.92
N ILE A 212 -2.18 4.92 4.20
CA ILE A 212 -1.65 5.63 3.05
C ILE A 212 -1.79 4.76 1.81
N PHE A 213 -2.45 5.29 0.78
CA PHE A 213 -2.49 4.71 -0.55
C PHE A 213 -1.61 5.47 -1.53
N MET A 214 -0.94 4.72 -2.38
CA MET A 214 0.08 5.24 -3.30
C MET A 214 -0.20 4.71 -4.71
N CYS A 215 -0.16 5.57 -5.71
CA CYS A 215 -0.18 5.17 -7.11
C CYS A 215 0.42 6.26 -8.00
N PRO A 216 0.99 5.94 -9.16
CA PRO A 216 1.20 6.95 -10.20
C PRO A 216 -0.14 7.60 -10.54
N SER A 217 -0.15 8.91 -10.80
CA SER A 217 -1.34 9.68 -11.17
C SER A 217 -1.92 9.25 -12.52
N ILE A 218 -1.09 8.69 -13.40
CA ILE A 218 -1.45 8.16 -14.71
C ILE A 218 -0.73 6.86 -15.05
N ALA A 219 -1.35 6.03 -15.88
CA ALA A 219 -0.82 4.76 -16.39
C ALA A 219 -0.89 4.67 -17.93
N LYS A 220 -0.22 3.65 -18.49
CA LYS A 220 -0.20 3.33 -19.94
C LYS A 220 0.12 4.53 -20.84
N GLY A 221 1.16 5.28 -20.49
CA GLY A 221 1.57 6.48 -21.25
C GLY A 221 0.52 7.58 -21.21
N GLY A 222 -0.13 7.78 -20.05
CA GLY A 222 -1.10 8.84 -19.81
C GLY A 222 -2.51 8.60 -20.35
N ARG A 223 -2.75 7.47 -21.02
CA ARG A 223 -4.08 7.06 -21.50
C ARG A 223 -5.06 6.70 -20.39
N ILE A 224 -4.56 6.46 -19.17
CA ILE A 224 -5.36 6.09 -18.00
C ILE A 224 -5.01 7.05 -16.87
N SER A 225 -6.03 7.67 -16.26
CA SER A 225 -5.91 8.35 -14.98
C SER A 225 -6.10 7.35 -13.84
N SER A 226 -5.29 7.47 -12.80
CA SER A 226 -5.50 6.74 -11.55
C SER A 226 -6.39 7.51 -10.57
N ILE A 227 -6.73 8.78 -10.85
CA ILE A 227 -7.77 9.52 -10.13
C ILE A 227 -9.02 9.64 -11.01
N VAL A 228 -10.14 9.07 -10.56
CA VAL A 228 -11.38 8.95 -11.33
C VAL A 228 -12.59 9.57 -10.63
N PRO A 229 -13.71 9.86 -11.32
CA PRO A 229 -14.93 10.33 -10.68
C PRO A 229 -15.52 9.36 -9.66
N MET A 230 -15.55 8.07 -9.99
CA MET A 230 -16.03 6.98 -9.14
C MET A 230 -15.27 5.71 -9.49
N CYS A 231 -14.80 4.99 -8.47
CA CYS A 231 -14.18 3.69 -8.70
C CYS A 231 -15.26 2.67 -9.14
N PRO A 232 -15.02 1.88 -10.20
CA PRO A 232 -15.93 0.82 -10.65
C PRO A 232 -15.95 -0.38 -9.68
N HIS A 233 -14.94 -0.48 -8.80
CA HIS A 233 -14.89 -1.42 -7.68
C HIS A 233 -14.29 -0.72 -6.46
N ILE A 234 -14.83 -0.96 -5.26
CA ILE A 234 -14.36 -0.35 -4.02
C ILE A 234 -13.89 -1.45 -3.06
N ASP A 235 -12.57 -1.55 -2.88
CA ASP A 235 -11.97 -2.41 -1.86
C ASP A 235 -11.89 -1.68 -0.50
N ASN A 236 -11.52 -0.40 -0.54
CA ASN A 236 -11.38 0.43 0.66
C ASN A 236 -12.17 1.72 0.49
N ASN A 237 -13.08 1.99 1.42
CA ASN A 237 -13.93 3.17 1.35
C ASN A 237 -13.29 4.40 2.02
N GLU A 238 -13.88 5.56 1.77
CA GLU A 238 -13.41 6.87 2.27
C GLU A 238 -13.16 6.89 3.79
N HIS A 239 -13.95 6.15 4.57
CA HIS A 239 -13.84 6.12 6.04
C HIS A 239 -12.55 5.45 6.53
N SER A 240 -11.94 4.62 5.67
CA SER A 240 -10.76 3.84 5.98
C SER A 240 -9.50 4.47 5.41
N VAL A 241 -9.63 5.33 4.40
CA VAL A 241 -8.53 5.91 3.63
C VAL A 241 -8.25 7.32 4.14
N GLN A 242 -7.06 7.52 4.70
CA GLN A 242 -6.68 8.79 5.31
C GLN A 242 -5.76 9.62 4.43
N VAL A 243 -4.89 8.99 3.64
CA VAL A 243 -3.91 9.69 2.80
C VAL A 243 -3.82 9.02 1.43
N ILE A 244 -3.79 9.84 0.38
CA ILE A 244 -3.53 9.40 -1.01
C ILE A 244 -2.31 10.15 -1.52
N VAL A 245 -1.40 9.42 -2.17
CA VAL A 245 -0.15 9.96 -2.71
C VAL A 245 0.01 9.55 -4.16
N THR A 246 0.35 10.51 -5.01
CA THR A 246 0.78 10.26 -6.39
C THR A 246 2.09 10.97 -6.68
N ASP A 247 2.62 10.80 -7.89
CA ASP A 247 3.79 11.55 -8.36
C ASP A 247 3.56 13.07 -8.50
N GLN A 248 2.32 13.53 -8.29
CA GLN A 248 1.91 14.93 -8.33
C GLN A 248 1.92 15.60 -6.95
N GLY A 249 1.82 14.80 -5.88
CA GLY A 249 1.67 15.31 -4.52
C GLY A 249 0.94 14.36 -3.58
N LEU A 250 0.54 14.90 -2.43
CA LEU A 250 -0.11 14.17 -1.34
C LEU A 250 -1.39 14.89 -0.89
N ALA A 251 -2.45 14.11 -0.73
CA ALA A 251 -3.73 14.54 -0.17
C ALA A 251 -3.95 13.91 1.21
N ASP A 252 -3.88 14.71 2.27
CA ASP A 252 -4.30 14.34 3.62
C ASP A 252 -5.81 14.58 3.76
N LEU A 253 -6.56 13.50 4.00
CA LEU A 253 -8.02 13.48 3.99
C LEU A 253 -8.61 13.50 5.41
N ARG A 254 -7.77 13.48 6.44
CA ARG A 254 -8.22 13.43 7.84
C ARG A 254 -9.05 14.66 8.18
N GLY A 255 -10.26 14.45 8.69
CA GLY A 255 -11.17 15.51 9.11
C GLY A 255 -11.85 16.29 7.96
N LEU A 256 -11.65 15.90 6.70
CA LEU A 256 -12.26 16.56 5.55
C LEU A 256 -13.64 15.97 5.20
N GLY A 257 -14.61 16.83 4.89
CA GLY A 257 -15.88 16.42 4.28
C GLY A 257 -15.73 16.03 2.80
N PRO A 258 -16.72 15.36 2.17
CA PRO A 258 -16.55 14.79 0.82
C PRO A 258 -16.11 15.79 -0.26
N MET A 259 -16.66 17.00 -0.26
CA MET A 259 -16.25 18.03 -1.23
C MET A 259 -14.86 18.62 -0.95
N GLN A 260 -14.42 18.64 0.31
CA GLN A 260 -13.05 19.01 0.65
C GLN A 260 -12.09 17.91 0.20
N ARG A 261 -12.42 16.63 0.42
CA ARG A 261 -11.67 15.48 -0.10
C ARG A 261 -11.53 15.56 -1.62
N ALA A 262 -12.63 15.77 -2.34
CA ALA A 262 -12.63 15.92 -3.80
C ALA A 262 -11.70 17.02 -4.31
N ARG A 263 -11.78 18.21 -3.74
CA ARG A 263 -10.88 19.31 -4.12
C ARG A 263 -9.42 18.97 -3.80
N THR A 264 -9.14 18.50 -2.59
CA THR A 264 -7.76 18.16 -2.19
C THR A 264 -7.18 17.06 -3.08
N ILE A 265 -7.92 16.00 -3.40
CA ILE A 265 -7.46 14.90 -4.26
C ILE A 265 -7.21 15.40 -5.68
N ILE A 266 -8.12 16.20 -6.25
CA ILE A 266 -7.94 16.75 -7.60
C ILE A 266 -6.71 17.68 -7.65
N GLU A 267 -6.56 18.57 -6.67
CA GLU A 267 -5.48 19.56 -6.65
C GLU A 267 -4.10 18.95 -6.39
N ARG A 268 -4.04 17.94 -5.53
CA ARG A 268 -2.77 17.37 -5.04
C ARG A 268 -2.35 16.09 -5.75
N CYS A 269 -3.30 15.27 -6.19
CA CYS A 269 -3.02 13.90 -6.61
C CYS A 269 -3.37 13.63 -8.08
N ALA A 270 -4.36 14.32 -8.66
CA ALA A 270 -4.69 14.14 -10.06
C ALA A 270 -3.62 14.77 -10.97
N HIS A 271 -3.32 14.08 -12.08
CA HIS A 271 -2.43 14.60 -13.12
C HIS A 271 -3.06 15.85 -13.77
N PRO A 272 -2.28 16.91 -14.06
CA PRO A 272 -2.79 18.17 -14.63
C PRO A 272 -3.76 17.96 -15.81
N ALA A 273 -3.38 17.10 -16.74
CA ALA A 273 -4.18 16.68 -17.91
C ALA A 273 -5.62 16.21 -17.61
N TYR A 274 -5.91 15.72 -16.40
CA TYR A 274 -7.23 15.19 -16.02
C TYR A 274 -8.00 16.11 -15.05
N ARG A 275 -7.37 17.15 -14.47
CA ARG A 275 -7.98 18.00 -13.43
C ARG A 275 -9.23 18.71 -13.94
N ASP A 276 -9.16 19.31 -15.13
CA ASP A 276 -10.29 20.04 -15.74
C ASP A 276 -11.49 19.14 -16.00
N TYR A 277 -11.26 17.87 -16.38
CA TYR A 277 -12.32 16.90 -16.50
C TYR A 277 -12.98 16.62 -15.14
N LEU A 278 -12.18 16.37 -14.09
CA LEU A 278 -12.69 16.05 -12.76
C LEU A 278 -13.49 17.21 -12.13
N TYR A 279 -13.07 18.45 -12.34
CA TYR A 279 -13.86 19.62 -11.92
C TYR A 279 -15.17 19.75 -12.70
N ARG A 280 -15.15 19.58 -14.03
CA ARG A 280 -16.39 19.59 -14.83
C ARG A 280 -17.36 18.50 -14.40
N TYR A 281 -16.86 17.30 -14.04
CA TYR A 281 -17.70 16.24 -13.47
C TYR A 281 -18.43 16.69 -12.20
N ILE A 282 -17.72 17.35 -11.28
CA ILE A 282 -18.29 17.91 -10.04
C ILE A 282 -19.35 18.98 -10.36
N ASP A 283 -19.09 19.86 -11.33
CA ASP A 283 -19.98 20.97 -11.69
C ASP A 283 -21.29 20.48 -12.34
N LYS A 284 -21.22 19.41 -13.15
CA LYS A 284 -22.41 18.77 -13.73
C LYS A 284 -23.19 17.91 -12.73
N SER A 285 -22.58 17.54 -11.61
CA SER A 285 -23.18 16.64 -10.64
C SER A 285 -24.27 17.32 -9.80
N ARG A 286 -25.28 16.54 -9.39
CA ARG A 286 -26.32 17.03 -8.49
C ARG A 286 -25.70 17.47 -7.15
N VAL A 287 -26.11 18.65 -6.67
CA VAL A 287 -25.69 19.14 -5.35
C VAL A 287 -26.29 18.27 -4.25
N GLY A 288 -25.41 17.76 -3.37
CA GLY A 288 -25.73 16.92 -2.22
C GLY A 288 -24.52 16.75 -1.32
N HIS A 289 -24.59 15.84 -0.34
CA HIS A 289 -23.46 15.52 0.55
C HIS A 289 -22.24 15.01 -0.25
N ILE A 290 -22.50 14.12 -1.21
CA ILE A 290 -21.55 13.61 -2.21
C ILE A 290 -22.13 13.95 -3.58
N ARG A 291 -21.30 14.49 -4.49
CA ARG A 291 -21.75 14.95 -5.81
C ARG A 291 -21.42 13.91 -6.89
N HIS A 292 -22.43 13.19 -7.36
CA HIS A 292 -22.27 12.30 -8.50
C HIS A 292 -23.23 12.68 -9.63
N ASN A 293 -22.72 12.63 -10.86
CA ASN A 293 -23.52 12.48 -12.06
C ASN A 293 -23.54 10.98 -12.39
N LEU A 294 -24.67 10.32 -12.12
CA LEU A 294 -24.82 8.87 -12.33
C LEU A 294 -24.77 8.45 -13.81
N ALA A 295 -25.05 9.38 -14.73
CA ALA A 295 -24.96 9.10 -16.17
C ALA A 295 -23.51 9.10 -16.67
N GLU A 296 -22.59 9.77 -15.97
CA GLU A 296 -21.22 10.02 -16.42
C GLU A 296 -20.17 9.48 -15.42
N CYS A 297 -20.55 8.85 -14.30
CA CYS A 297 -19.61 8.46 -13.23
C CYS A 297 -18.56 7.42 -13.65
N PHE A 298 -18.84 6.67 -14.71
CA PHE A 298 -17.91 5.70 -15.32
C PHE A 298 -17.51 6.08 -16.76
N GLU A 299 -17.74 7.32 -17.19
CA GLU A 299 -17.45 7.77 -18.55
C GLU A 299 -15.97 7.56 -18.93
N LEU A 300 -15.02 7.83 -18.00
CA LEU A 300 -13.60 7.56 -18.24
C LEU A 300 -13.32 6.08 -18.53
N HIS A 301 -13.95 5.16 -17.78
CA HIS A 301 -13.78 3.73 -17.97
C HIS A 301 -14.43 3.26 -19.29
N CYS A 302 -15.62 3.76 -19.62
CA CYS A 302 -16.26 3.50 -20.91
C CYS A 302 -15.40 3.97 -22.09
N ASN A 303 -14.89 5.20 -22.03
CA ASN A 303 -13.99 5.73 -23.05
C ASN A 303 -12.73 4.88 -23.21
N LEU A 304 -12.14 4.42 -22.10
CA LEU A 304 -10.97 3.54 -22.15
C LEU A 304 -11.27 2.23 -22.87
N MET A 305 -12.44 1.63 -22.65
CA MET A 305 -12.87 0.40 -23.34
C MET A 305 -13.16 0.63 -24.83
N GLU A 306 -13.81 1.73 -25.17
CA GLU A 306 -14.25 2.02 -26.55
C GLU A 306 -13.14 2.62 -27.43
N HIS A 307 -12.25 3.43 -26.85
CA HIS A 307 -11.30 4.26 -27.57
C HIS A 307 -9.84 4.00 -27.17
N GLY A 308 -9.58 3.16 -26.16
CA GLY A 308 -8.23 2.87 -25.68
C GLY A 308 -7.59 3.99 -24.83
N ALA A 309 -8.34 5.04 -24.51
CA ALA A 309 -7.92 6.13 -23.61
C ALA A 309 -9.12 6.71 -22.85
N MET A 310 -8.92 7.10 -21.59
CA MET A 310 -9.97 7.68 -20.73
C MET A 310 -10.47 9.04 -21.24
N LEU A 311 -9.58 9.84 -21.84
CA LEU A 311 -9.90 11.08 -22.54
C LEU A 311 -9.44 10.97 -24.00
N PRO A 312 -10.33 10.61 -24.94
CA PRO A 312 -10.00 10.54 -26.36
C PRO A 312 -9.56 11.92 -26.87
N GLY A 313 -8.39 11.99 -27.49
CA GLY A 313 -7.81 13.25 -28.00
C GLY A 313 -6.97 14.04 -27.00
N LEU A 314 -6.71 13.50 -25.80
CA LEU A 314 -5.74 14.09 -24.88
C LEU A 314 -4.31 14.03 -25.47
N ASP A 315 -3.70 15.20 -25.68
CA ASP A 315 -2.28 15.34 -25.99
C ASP A 315 -1.50 15.61 -24.70
N LEU A 316 -0.57 14.73 -24.36
CA LEU A 316 0.23 14.84 -23.14
C LEU A 316 1.44 15.76 -23.31
N SER A 317 1.83 16.10 -24.55
CA SER A 317 2.98 16.98 -24.81
C SER A 317 2.79 18.37 -24.20
N GLU A 318 1.54 18.82 -24.06
CA GLU A 318 1.17 20.07 -23.38
C GLU A 318 1.45 20.04 -21.86
N HIS A 319 1.75 18.86 -21.29
CA HIS A 319 1.93 18.63 -19.85
C HIS A 319 3.28 17.98 -19.49
N GLU A 320 4.23 17.81 -20.42
CA GLU A 320 5.54 17.21 -20.14
C GLU A 320 6.50 18.13 -19.36
N HIS A 321 6.13 19.40 -19.14
CA HIS A 321 6.99 20.43 -18.54
C HIS A 321 6.65 20.80 -17.08
N ASP A 322 5.66 20.16 -16.46
CA ASP A 322 5.22 20.43 -15.08
C ASP A 322 5.63 19.35 -14.05
#